data_AF-A0A5D4TEB6-F1
#
_entry.id   AF-A0A5D4TEB6-F1
#
_cell.length_a   1.000
_cell.length_b   1.000
_cell.length_c   1.000
_cell.angle_alpha   90.00
_cell.angle_beta   90.00
_cell.angle_gamma   90.00
#
_symmetry.space_group_name_H-M   'P 1'
#
loop_
_entity.id
_entity.type
_entity.pdbx_description
1 polymer ?
#
loop_
_entity_poly.entity_id
_entity_poly.type
_entity_poly.pdbx_seq_one_letter_code
_entity_poly.pdbx_strand_id
1 'polypeptide(L)'
;MSCCGKKDDHKHDHSHKQDCFCGRFPKYLLGQLVIVGTVAGTLEGTTFRIACVDEKSGLITLIVATSPIAAQVGSLFYVCCKDIAFIAPVPLTPANGE
;
A
#
# COMPACT_ATOMS: atom_id res chain seq x y z
N MET A 1 6.50 17.72 0.58
CA MET A 1 5.26 16.90 0.47
C MET A 1 5.44 15.71 1.41
N SER A 2 4.60 15.57 2.43
CA SER A 2 4.66 14.47 3.40
C SER A 2 3.33 13.74 3.33
N CYS A 3 3.32 12.43 3.00
CA CYS A 3 2.08 11.63 2.92
C CYS A 3 1.45 11.44 4.31
N CYS A 4 2.28 11.48 5.37
CA CYS A 4 1.84 11.59 6.75
C CYS A 4 2.17 12.97 7.31
N GLY A 5 1.21 13.62 7.96
CA GLY A 5 1.40 14.96 8.51
C GLY A 5 2.56 14.99 9.53
N LYS A 6 3.40 16.03 9.48
CA LYS A 6 4.40 16.27 10.53
C LYS A 6 3.71 16.30 11.90
N LYS A 7 4.30 15.60 12.87
CA LYS A 7 4.09 15.89 14.30
C LYS A 7 4.75 17.25 14.56
N ASP A 8 4.07 18.33 14.19
CA ASP A 8 4.40 19.65 14.69
C ASP A 8 3.84 19.76 16.11
N ASP A 9 4.74 20.08 17.04
CA ASP A 9 4.60 20.10 18.50
C ASP A 9 3.73 21.28 19.00
N HIS A 10 2.64 21.59 18.30
CA HIS A 10 1.76 22.68 18.66
C HIS A 10 0.37 22.19 19.08
N LYS A 11 0.12 22.45 20.36
CA LYS A 11 -1.16 22.52 21.07
C LYS A 11 -2.36 22.84 20.15
N HIS A 12 -3.47 22.17 20.47
CA HIS A 12 -4.82 22.36 19.93
C HIS A 12 -5.00 21.97 18.46
N ASP A 13 -5.51 20.76 18.22
CA ASP A 13 -6.80 20.61 17.55
C ASP A 13 -7.31 19.18 17.75
N HIS A 14 -8.60 19.04 18.09
CA HIS A 14 -9.32 17.77 18.23
C HIS A 14 -9.59 17.09 16.87
N SER A 15 -8.61 17.13 15.97
CA SER A 15 -8.60 16.35 14.75
C SER A 15 -7.76 15.11 15.05
N HIS A 16 -8.41 13.95 15.14
CA HIS A 16 -7.72 12.65 15.07
C HIS A 16 -6.94 12.62 13.75
N LYS A 17 -5.72 13.14 13.73
CA LYS A 17 -4.73 12.88 12.68
C LYS A 17 -4.67 11.37 12.62
N GLN A 18 -5.27 10.80 11.58
CA GLN A 18 -5.28 9.36 11.35
C GLN A 18 -3.84 8.90 11.50
N ASP A 19 -3.54 8.17 12.57
CA ASP A 19 -2.26 7.53 12.74
C ASP A 19 -2.09 6.67 11.49
N CYS A 20 -1.19 7.12 10.60
CA CYS A 20 -0.97 6.48 9.33
C CYS A 20 -0.69 4.99 9.57
N PHE A 21 -1.58 4.12 9.10
CA PHE A 21 -1.46 2.67 9.23
C PHE A 21 -0.15 2.09 8.65
N CYS A 22 0.58 2.89 7.86
CA CYS A 22 1.90 2.57 7.31
C CYS A 22 2.89 1.99 8.34
N GLY A 23 2.80 2.44 9.60
CA GLY A 23 3.86 2.23 10.59
C GLY A 23 3.97 0.82 11.16
N ARG A 24 3.05 -0.11 10.87
CA ARG A 24 3.13 -1.48 11.42
C ARG A 24 2.73 -2.56 10.44
N PHE A 25 1.54 -2.47 9.83
CA PHE A 25 0.98 -3.60 9.11
C PHE A 25 1.60 -3.87 7.73
N PRO A 26 1.79 -2.87 6.85
CA PRO A 26 2.29 -3.16 5.50
C PRO A 26 3.70 -3.77 5.47
N LYS A 27 4.49 -3.52 6.52
CA LYS A 27 5.82 -4.13 6.68
C LYS A 27 5.79 -5.66 6.78
N TYR A 28 4.75 -6.25 7.34
CA TYR A 28 4.62 -7.71 7.41
C TYR A 28 4.31 -8.36 6.06
N LEU A 29 3.88 -7.55 5.08
CA LEU A 29 3.53 -7.99 3.73
C LEU A 29 4.65 -7.65 2.71
N LEU A 30 5.84 -7.23 3.16
CA LEU A 30 6.97 -6.96 2.28
C LEU A 30 7.32 -8.19 1.43
N GLY A 31 7.48 -7.97 0.12
CA GLY A 31 7.73 -9.00 -0.87
C GLY A 31 6.54 -9.89 -1.23
N GLN A 32 5.44 -9.85 -0.45
CA GLN A 32 4.24 -10.65 -0.71
C GLN A 32 3.37 -10.05 -1.82
N LEU A 33 2.60 -10.92 -2.48
CA LEU A 33 1.61 -10.52 -3.46
C LEU A 33 0.35 -10.01 -2.73
N VAL A 34 -0.08 -8.80 -3.07
CA VAL A 34 -1.19 -8.11 -2.41
C VAL A 34 -2.13 -7.48 -3.43
N ILE A 35 -3.39 -7.31 -3.04
CA ILE A 35 -4.36 -6.42 -3.67
C ILE A 35 -4.38 -5.14 -2.86
N VAL A 36 -4.35 -3.99 -3.56
CA VAL A 36 -4.39 -2.67 -2.95
C VAL A 36 -5.62 -1.94 -3.44
N GLY A 37 -6.50 -1.57 -2.51
CA GLY A 37 -7.61 -0.66 -2.78
C GLY A 37 -7.26 0.75 -2.35
N THR A 38 -7.47 1.72 -3.23
CA THR A 38 -7.31 3.14 -2.90
C THR A 38 -8.66 3.77 -2.57
N VAL A 39 -8.65 4.92 -1.88
CA VAL A 39 -9.86 5.70 -1.61
C VAL A 39 -10.55 6.20 -2.88
N ALA A 40 -9.81 6.31 -3.99
CA ALA A 40 -10.35 6.65 -5.31
C ALA A 40 -10.93 5.42 -6.06
N GLY A 41 -10.73 4.21 -5.54
CA GLY A 41 -11.16 2.95 -6.16
C GLY A 41 -10.05 1.90 -6.20
N THR A 42 -10.43 0.68 -6.57
CA THR A 42 -9.52 -0.47 -6.76
C THR A 42 -9.13 -0.61 -8.22
N LEU A 43 -7.87 -0.95 -8.48
CA LEU A 43 -7.42 -1.37 -9.80
C LEU A 43 -7.74 -2.85 -9.99
N GLU A 44 -8.94 -3.16 -10.50
CA GLU A 44 -9.38 -4.54 -10.73
C GLU A 44 -8.39 -5.29 -11.64
N GLY A 45 -8.19 -6.58 -11.36
CA GLY A 45 -7.25 -7.44 -12.09
C GLY A 45 -5.77 -7.10 -11.88
N THR A 46 -5.45 -6.10 -11.05
CA THR A 46 -4.07 -5.70 -10.77
C THR A 46 -3.64 -6.17 -9.38
N THR A 47 -2.53 -6.88 -9.32
CA THR A 47 -1.89 -7.27 -8.04
C THR A 47 -0.50 -6.66 -7.96
N PHE A 48 -0.03 -6.47 -6.73
CA PHE A 48 1.21 -5.78 -6.45
C PHE A 48 2.10 -6.60 -5.53
N ARG A 49 3.40 -6.36 -5.57
CA ARG A 49 4.33 -6.72 -4.49
C ARG A 49 4.75 -5.48 -3.74
N ILE A 50 4.73 -5.53 -2.41
CA ILE A 50 5.24 -4.42 -1.61
C ILE A 50 6.77 -4.47 -1.62
N ALA A 51 7.39 -3.47 -2.25
CA ALA A 51 8.83 -3.37 -2.34
C ALA A 51 9.43 -2.63 -1.14
N CYS A 52 8.80 -1.54 -0.71
CA CYS A 52 9.28 -0.71 0.38
C CYS A 52 8.13 0.03 1.06
N VAL A 53 8.32 0.31 2.36
CA VAL A 53 7.42 1.15 3.16
C VAL A 53 8.28 2.19 3.87
N ASP A 54 8.17 3.45 3.46
CA ASP A 54 8.80 4.57 4.15
C ASP A 54 7.81 5.13 5.19
N GLU A 55 8.01 4.76 6.44
CA GLU A 55 7.17 5.19 7.56
C GLU A 55 7.28 6.68 7.86
N LYS A 56 8.44 7.28 7.55
CA LYS A 56 8.68 8.69 7.85
C LYS A 56 7.88 9.57 6.90
N SER A 57 7.87 9.23 5.62
CA SER A 57 7.07 9.96 4.63
C SER A 57 5.63 9.47 4.56
N GLY A 58 5.36 8.20 4.88
CA GLY A 58 4.06 7.56 4.71
C GLY A 58 3.84 7.00 3.31
N LEU A 59 4.92 6.69 2.59
CA LEU A 59 4.89 6.25 1.20
C LEU A 59 5.11 4.74 1.10
N ILE A 60 4.30 4.08 0.28
CA ILE A 60 4.47 2.67 -0.06
C ILE A 60 4.88 2.56 -1.53
N THR A 61 5.96 1.82 -1.75
CA THR A 61 6.44 1.47 -3.09
C THR A 61 5.95 0.06 -3.43
N LEU A 62 5.20 -0.03 -4.51
CA LEU A 62 4.59 -1.24 -5.03
C LEU A 62 5.21 -1.59 -6.40
N ILE A 63 5.39 -2.86 -6.68
CA ILE A 63 5.74 -3.38 -8.00
C ILE A 63 4.50 -4.05 -8.58
N VAL A 64 4.08 -3.68 -9.78
CA VAL A 64 2.95 -4.36 -10.46
C VAL A 64 3.35 -5.79 -10.78
N ALA A 65 2.67 -6.77 -10.20
CA ALA A 65 2.94 -8.18 -10.39
C ALA A 65 2.04 -8.80 -11.46
N THR A 66 0.76 -8.42 -11.47
CA THR A 66 -0.18 -8.73 -12.56
C THR A 66 -0.96 -7.48 -12.91
N SER A 67 -1.32 -7.31 -14.18
CA SER A 67 -2.19 -6.25 -14.65
C SER A 67 -2.89 -6.73 -15.94
N PRO A 68 -4.14 -6.30 -16.21
CA PRO A 68 -4.76 -6.48 -17.53
C PRO A 68 -3.96 -5.79 -18.65
N ILE A 69 -3.12 -4.81 -18.31
CA ILE A 69 -2.23 -4.12 -19.24
C ILE A 69 -0.83 -4.70 -19.06
N ALA A 70 -0.44 -5.64 -19.93
CA ALA A 70 0.84 -6.37 -19.82
C ALA A 70 2.08 -5.47 -19.71
N ALA A 71 2.08 -4.31 -20.39
CA ALA A 71 3.17 -3.33 -20.35
C ALA A 71 3.41 -2.72 -18.95
N GLN A 72 2.45 -2.83 -18.03
CA GLN A 72 2.59 -2.31 -16.66
C GLN A 72 3.30 -3.29 -15.72
N VAL A 73 3.36 -4.59 -16.04
CA VAL A 73 3.98 -5.59 -15.17
C VAL A 73 5.47 -5.27 -14.99
N GLY A 74 5.92 -5.27 -13.73
CA GLY A 74 7.27 -4.87 -13.33
C GLY A 74 7.44 -3.35 -13.10
N SER A 75 6.45 -2.52 -13.42
CA SER A 75 6.50 -1.09 -13.16
C SER A 75 6.39 -0.77 -11.67
N LEU A 76 7.00 0.34 -11.27
CA LEU A 76 6.90 0.89 -9.91
C LEU A 76 5.68 1.78 -9.79
N PHE A 77 4.94 1.61 -8.69
CA PHE A 77 3.80 2.42 -8.31
C PHE A 77 4.00 2.95 -6.90
N TYR A 78 3.82 4.24 -6.70
CA TYR A 78 4.03 4.91 -5.43
C TYR A 78 2.70 5.43 -4.91
N VAL A 79 2.34 5.08 -3.68
CA VAL A 79 1.06 5.47 -3.09
C VAL A 79 1.25 5.98 -1.67
N CYS A 80 0.59 7.09 -1.34
CA CYS A 80 0.52 7.59 0.02
C CYS A 80 -0.45 6.72 0.82
N CYS A 81 -0.08 6.31 2.04
CA CYS A 81 -0.97 5.44 2.83
C CYS A 81 -2.34 6.04 3.15
N LYS A 82 -2.44 7.37 3.27
CA LYS A 82 -3.72 8.05 3.48
C LYS A 82 -4.72 7.82 2.34
N ASP A 83 -4.21 7.47 1.15
CA ASP A 83 -5.00 7.22 -0.04
C ASP A 83 -5.29 5.71 -0.21
N ILE A 84 -4.83 4.86 0.72
CA ILE A 84 -5.08 3.42 0.73
C ILE A 84 -6.29 3.14 1.62
N ALA A 85 -7.31 2.50 1.05
CA ALA A 85 -8.47 2.01 1.79
C ALA A 85 -8.18 0.65 2.44
N PHE A 86 -7.49 -0.26 1.73
CA PHE A 86 -7.09 -1.57 2.26
C PHE A 86 -5.90 -2.17 1.51
N ILE A 87 -5.21 -3.09 2.19
CA ILE A 87 -4.22 -3.99 1.61
C ILE A 87 -4.58 -5.40 2.04
N ALA A 88 -4.75 -6.31 1.08
CA ALA A 88 -5.06 -7.70 1.35
C ALA A 88 -4.02 -8.62 0.69
N PRO A 89 -3.45 -9.60 1.40
CA PRO A 89 -2.61 -10.60 0.76
C PRO A 89 -3.44 -11.42 -0.23
N VAL A 90 -2.87 -11.70 -1.40
CA VAL A 90 -3.46 -12.67 -2.32
C VAL A 90 -3.27 -14.06 -1.71
N PRO A 91 -4.33 -14.86 -1.53
CA PRO A 91 -4.19 -16.22 -1.04
C PRO A 91 -3.18 -16.96 -1.92
N LEU A 92 -2.17 -17.57 -1.30
CA LEU A 92 -1.40 -18.61 -1.98
C LEU A 92 -2.41 -19.75 -2.18
N THR A 93 -3.05 -19.82 -3.34
CA THR A 93 -3.76 -21.04 -3.71
C THR A 93 -2.73 -22.15 -3.62
N PRO A 94 -2.90 -23.18 -2.76
CA PRO A 94 -2.12 -24.38 -2.94
C PRO A 94 -2.40 -24.81 -4.37
N ALA A 95 -1.34 -24.99 -5.17
CA ALA A 95 -1.48 -25.72 -6.41
C ALA A 95 -2.08 -27.06 -6.01
N ASN A 96 -3.36 -27.29 -6.34
CA ASN A 96 -3.94 -28.61 -6.21
C ASN A 96 -3.01 -29.54 -6.99
N GLY A 97 -2.36 -30.44 -6.25
CA GLY A 97 -1.73 -31.59 -6.86
C GLY A 97 -2.84 -32.45 -7.44
N GLU A 98 -2.88 -32.50 -8.76
CA GLU A 98 -3.39 -33.62 -9.54
C GLU A 98 -2.28 -34.06 -10.48
#